data_AF-A0A538AV42-F1
#
_entry.id   AF-A0A538AV42-F1
#
_cell.length_a   1.000
_cell.length_b   1.000
_cell.length_c   1.000
_cell.angle_alpha   90.00
_cell.angle_beta   90.00
_cell.angle_gamma   90.00
#
_symmetry.space_group_name_H-M   'P 1'
#
loop_
_entity.id
_entity.type
_entity.pdbx_description
1 polymer ?
#
loop_
_entity_poly.entity_id
_entity_poly.type
_entity_poly.pdbx_seq_one_letter_code
_entity_poly.pdbx_strand_id
1 'polypeptide(L)'
;AGCRVELPPKILCCGRPLYDYGMLDLAKRLVRQTVRTLRDEIAAGTPIVGMEPSCIAVFRDELPNLLPLDEDAKRLSKQVFTLAEFLSDRDFSPPRLELTALYFGHCHHRSVMGTHPDTDLLKKMGVDVQEVQATCCGLAGSFGFEAGERYEVSVNAGESEHGIAPRVREADLDTIVVADGFSCQTQIEQLTDRRGVHLAQVLAMASHGGPAKVPPENDVQRDGGTRDRTRARIAIGAALAGAAVAAGRAARKKRASR
;
A
#
# COMPACT_ATOMS: atom_id res chain seq x y z
N ALA A 1 -13.47 0.66 18.79
CA ALA A 1 -14.70 0.08 18.22
C ALA A 1 -15.23 -1.18 18.93
N GLY A 2 -14.61 -1.66 20.02
CA GLY A 2 -15.15 -2.78 20.81
C GLY A 2 -15.12 -4.16 20.13
N CYS A 3 -14.46 -4.30 18.98
CA CYS A 3 -14.37 -5.54 18.24
C CYS A 3 -13.16 -6.39 18.69
N ARG A 4 -13.34 -7.72 18.70
CA ARG A 4 -12.22 -8.67 18.73
C ARG A 4 -11.71 -8.85 17.30
N VAL A 5 -10.40 -8.72 17.11
CA VAL A 5 -9.75 -8.96 15.81
C VAL A 5 -9.25 -10.39 15.75
N GLU A 6 -9.59 -11.09 14.69
CA GLU A 6 -9.08 -12.42 14.40
C GLU A 6 -8.40 -12.40 13.04
N LEU A 7 -7.20 -12.99 12.98
CA LEU A 7 -6.46 -13.13 11.74
C LEU A 7 -6.78 -14.50 11.14
N PRO A 8 -6.85 -14.61 9.80
CA PRO A 8 -7.03 -15.89 9.14
C PRO A 8 -5.96 -16.90 9.60
N PRO A 9 -6.30 -18.20 9.71
CA PRO A 9 -5.39 -19.23 10.24
C PRO A 9 -4.16 -19.49 9.35
N LYS A 10 -4.09 -18.85 8.17
CA LYS A 10 -2.95 -18.89 7.26
C LYS A 10 -2.92 -17.63 6.40
N ILE A 11 -1.78 -17.36 5.78
CA ILE A 11 -1.63 -16.27 4.83
C ILE A 11 -2.52 -16.55 3.61
N LEU A 12 -3.41 -15.61 3.29
CA LEU A 12 -4.31 -15.65 2.15
C LEU A 12 -3.93 -14.53 1.18
N CYS A 13 -4.02 -14.82 -0.12
CA CYS A 13 -3.74 -13.85 -1.17
C CYS A 13 -5.01 -13.60 -1.98
N CYS A 14 -5.28 -12.33 -2.26
CA CYS A 14 -6.40 -11.94 -3.11
C CYS A 14 -6.19 -12.36 -4.58
N GLY A 15 -4.95 -12.62 -5.00
CA GLY A 15 -4.62 -13.04 -6.37
C GLY A 15 -4.58 -11.91 -7.39
N ARG A 16 -4.64 -10.65 -6.93
CA ARG A 16 -4.67 -9.44 -7.77
C ARG A 16 -3.60 -9.43 -8.87
N PRO A 17 -2.30 -9.64 -8.59
CA PRO A 17 -1.29 -9.60 -9.65
C PRO A 17 -1.51 -10.68 -10.72
N LEU A 18 -2.02 -11.85 -10.35
CA LEU A 18 -2.31 -12.92 -11.31
C LEU A 18 -3.52 -12.57 -12.18
N TYR A 19 -4.52 -11.92 -11.58
CA TYR A 19 -5.68 -11.41 -12.31
C TYR A 19 -5.27 -10.35 -13.34
N ASP A 20 -4.47 -9.36 -12.92
CA ASP A 20 -4.02 -8.26 -13.79
C ASP A 20 -3.20 -8.73 -15.01
N TYR A 21 -2.47 -9.85 -14.89
CA TYR A 21 -1.70 -10.46 -16.00
C TYR A 21 -2.50 -11.49 -16.81
N GLY A 22 -3.79 -11.65 -16.54
CA GLY A 22 -4.64 -12.60 -17.25
C GLY A 22 -4.38 -14.07 -16.87
N MET A 23 -3.64 -14.34 -15.79
CA MET A 23 -3.41 -15.69 -15.27
C MET A 23 -4.62 -16.17 -14.44
N LEU A 24 -5.79 -16.16 -15.06
CA LEU A 24 -7.08 -16.29 -14.38
C LEU A 24 -7.25 -17.62 -13.66
N ASP A 25 -6.71 -18.72 -14.20
CA ASP A 25 -6.75 -20.03 -13.52
C ASP A 25 -5.97 -20.01 -12.20
N LEU A 26 -4.82 -19.32 -12.16
CA LEU A 26 -4.03 -19.17 -10.95
C LEU A 26 -4.74 -18.27 -9.94
N ALA A 27 -5.26 -17.12 -10.40
CA ALA A 27 -6.06 -16.21 -9.57
C ALA A 27 -7.26 -16.95 -8.96
N LYS A 28 -7.99 -17.74 -9.77
CA LYS A 28 -9.14 -18.55 -9.37
C LYS A 28 -8.77 -19.58 -8.30
N ARG A 29 -7.58 -20.18 -8.35
CA ARG A 29 -7.10 -21.10 -7.30
C ARG A 29 -6.90 -20.38 -5.97
N LEU A 30 -6.30 -19.19 -5.99
CA LEU A 30 -6.07 -18.40 -4.77
C LEU A 30 -7.37 -17.94 -4.13
N VAL A 31 -8.30 -17.38 -4.91
CA VAL A 31 -9.58 -16.92 -4.34
C VAL A 31 -10.44 -18.09 -3.83
N ARG A 32 -10.40 -19.26 -4.48
CA ARG A 32 -11.04 -20.49 -3.94
C ARG A 32 -10.43 -20.93 -2.62
N GLN A 33 -9.11 -20.83 -2.47
CA GLN A 33 -8.44 -21.12 -1.21
C GLN A 33 -8.92 -20.15 -0.13
N THR A 34 -9.04 -18.86 -0.43
CA THR A 34 -9.57 -17.86 0.51
C THR A 34 -10.99 -18.20 0.93
N VAL A 35 -11.92 -18.41 -0.01
CA VAL A 35 -13.32 -18.77 0.27
C VAL A 35 -13.41 -20.04 1.13
N ARG A 36 -12.64 -21.08 0.80
CA ARG A 36 -12.62 -22.33 1.60
C ARG A 36 -12.07 -22.13 3.01
N THR A 37 -11.11 -21.22 3.17
CA THR A 37 -10.46 -20.98 4.47
C THR A 37 -11.35 -20.17 5.39
N LEU A 38 -12.11 -19.23 4.83
CA LEU A 38 -12.97 -18.33 5.58
C LEU A 38 -14.43 -18.81 5.61
N ARG A 39 -14.68 -20.09 5.30
CA ARG A 39 -16.05 -20.58 5.09
C ARG A 39 -16.92 -20.41 6.33
N ASP A 40 -16.36 -20.69 7.50
CA ASP A 40 -17.11 -20.61 8.76
C ASP A 40 -17.43 -19.16 9.11
N GLU A 41 -16.49 -18.24 8.89
CA GLU A 41 -16.67 -16.80 9.05
C GLU A 41 -17.69 -16.24 8.06
N ILE A 42 -17.62 -16.66 6.78
CA ILE A 42 -18.57 -16.28 5.72
C ILE A 42 -19.98 -16.77 6.07
N ALA A 43 -20.11 -18.00 6.59
CA ALA A 43 -21.37 -18.57 7.00
C ALA A 43 -21.95 -17.87 8.24
N ALA A 44 -21.09 -17.46 9.17
CA ALA A 44 -21.45 -16.69 10.36
C ALA A 44 -21.80 -15.22 10.06
N GLY A 45 -21.52 -14.73 8.85
CA GLY A 45 -21.70 -13.32 8.48
C GLY A 45 -20.68 -12.39 9.12
N THR A 46 -19.51 -12.92 9.50
CA THR A 46 -18.43 -12.16 10.14
C THR A 46 -17.88 -11.13 9.15
N PRO A 47 -17.86 -9.83 9.49
CA PRO A 47 -17.26 -8.82 8.63
C PRO A 47 -15.77 -9.05 8.42
N ILE A 48 -15.33 -9.00 7.18
CA ILE A 48 -13.92 -9.15 6.79
C ILE A 48 -13.39 -7.77 6.42
N VAL A 49 -12.44 -7.26 7.20
CA VAL A 49 -11.85 -5.94 6.98
C VAL A 49 -10.54 -6.08 6.22
N GLY A 50 -10.47 -5.47 5.04
CA GLY A 50 -9.25 -5.37 4.26
C GLY A 50 -8.50 -4.07 4.52
N MET A 51 -7.18 -4.12 4.38
CA MET A 51 -6.27 -2.96 4.50
C MET A 51 -5.69 -2.52 3.15
N GLU A 52 -5.93 -3.31 2.11
CA GLU A 52 -5.40 -3.07 0.76
C GLU A 52 -6.58 -2.90 -0.20
N PRO A 53 -6.85 -1.68 -0.70
CA PRO A 53 -7.99 -1.41 -1.57
C PRO A 53 -8.00 -2.31 -2.81
N SER A 54 -6.84 -2.60 -3.40
CA SER A 54 -6.76 -3.49 -4.57
C SER A 54 -7.16 -4.94 -4.27
N CYS A 55 -6.91 -5.44 -3.06
CA CYS A 55 -7.37 -6.76 -2.65
C CYS A 55 -8.85 -6.78 -2.32
N ILE A 56 -9.37 -5.71 -1.69
CA ILE A 56 -10.82 -5.60 -1.41
C ILE A 56 -11.60 -5.59 -2.73
N ALA A 57 -11.13 -4.84 -3.73
CA ALA A 57 -11.74 -4.83 -5.05
C ALA A 57 -11.90 -6.26 -5.60
N VAL A 58 -10.83 -7.08 -5.55
CA VAL A 58 -10.90 -8.49 -5.99
C VAL A 58 -12.02 -9.26 -5.32
N PHE A 59 -12.24 -9.07 -4.02
CA PHE A 59 -13.30 -9.78 -3.34
C PHE A 59 -14.70 -9.23 -3.65
N ARG A 60 -14.84 -7.93 -3.90
CA ARG A 60 -16.13 -7.28 -4.18
C ARG A 60 -16.60 -7.47 -5.62
N ASP A 61 -15.71 -7.29 -6.59
CA ASP A 61 -16.05 -7.21 -8.01
C ASP A 61 -15.59 -8.45 -8.79
N GLU A 62 -14.32 -8.83 -8.70
CA GLU A 62 -13.76 -9.91 -9.52
C GLU A 62 -14.13 -11.32 -9.02
N LEU A 63 -14.23 -11.53 -7.70
CA LEU A 63 -14.49 -12.84 -7.09
C LEU A 63 -15.81 -13.47 -7.55
N PRO A 64 -16.96 -12.76 -7.54
CA PRO A 64 -18.21 -13.32 -8.06
C PRO A 64 -18.13 -13.70 -9.54
N ASN A 65 -17.32 -12.99 -10.34
CA ASN A 65 -17.12 -13.28 -11.75
C ASN A 65 -16.20 -14.50 -11.95
N LEU A 66 -15.18 -14.66 -11.11
CA LEU A 66 -14.29 -15.83 -11.12
C LEU A 66 -15.02 -17.09 -10.64
N LEU A 67 -15.95 -16.97 -9.68
CA LEU A 67 -16.69 -18.07 -9.05
C LEU A 67 -18.22 -17.85 -9.08
N PRO A 68 -18.86 -17.79 -10.27
CA PRO A 68 -20.26 -17.37 -10.41
C PRO A 68 -21.30 -18.32 -9.80
N LEU A 69 -20.92 -19.59 -9.61
CA LEU A 69 -21.79 -20.64 -9.04
C LEU A 69 -21.50 -20.91 -7.57
N ASP A 70 -20.57 -20.16 -6.94
CA ASP A 70 -20.20 -20.34 -5.55
C ASP A 70 -20.93 -19.32 -4.67
N GLU A 71 -21.84 -19.80 -3.81
CA GLU A 71 -22.64 -18.92 -2.94
C GLU A 71 -21.81 -18.30 -1.81
N ASP A 72 -20.76 -18.98 -1.33
CA ASP A 72 -19.86 -18.41 -0.34
C ASP A 72 -19.05 -17.26 -0.96
N ALA A 73 -18.68 -17.36 -2.25
CA ALA A 73 -18.05 -16.26 -2.97
C ALA A 73 -18.96 -15.02 -3.08
N LYS A 74 -20.26 -15.20 -3.37
CA LYS A 74 -21.25 -14.12 -3.40
C LYS A 74 -21.55 -13.53 -2.02
N ARG A 75 -21.47 -14.35 -0.96
CA ARG A 75 -21.59 -13.88 0.42
C ARG A 75 -20.38 -13.06 0.81
N LEU A 76 -19.18 -13.58 0.55
CA LEU A 76 -17.92 -12.90 0.82
C LEU A 76 -17.86 -11.53 0.16
N SER A 77 -18.28 -11.40 -1.10
CA SER A 77 -18.25 -10.10 -1.79
C SER A 77 -19.09 -9.00 -1.12
N LYS A 78 -20.08 -9.38 -0.30
CA LYS A 78 -20.93 -8.47 0.49
C LYS A 78 -20.46 -8.30 1.94
N GLN A 79 -19.48 -9.08 2.38
CA GLN A 79 -18.97 -9.10 3.75
C GLN A 79 -17.56 -8.52 3.88
N VAL A 80 -16.93 -8.10 2.78
CA VAL A 80 -15.63 -7.43 2.79
C VAL A 80 -15.80 -5.92 2.83
N PHE A 81 -15.10 -5.26 3.75
CA PHE A 81 -15.14 -3.81 4.00
C PHE A 81 -13.74 -3.20 4.02
N THR A 82 -13.63 -1.94 3.62
CA THR A 82 -12.47 -1.12 4.03
C THR A 82 -12.54 -0.88 5.54
N LEU A 83 -11.42 -0.51 6.14
CA LEU A 83 -11.41 -0.13 7.55
C LEU A 83 -12.37 1.03 7.83
N ALA A 84 -12.40 2.03 6.95
CA ALA A 84 -13.24 3.20 7.11
C ALA A 84 -14.73 2.88 7.05
N GLU A 85 -15.17 2.07 6.07
CA GLU A 85 -16.56 1.59 5.99
C GLU A 85 -16.95 0.81 7.25
N PHE A 86 -16.11 -0.14 7.67
CA PHE A 86 -16.38 -0.96 8.83
C PHE A 86 -16.56 -0.14 10.13
N LEU A 87 -15.78 0.92 10.28
CA LEU A 87 -15.86 1.82 11.44
C LEU A 87 -16.99 2.84 11.34
N SER A 88 -17.39 3.24 10.13
CA SER A 88 -18.45 4.24 9.89
C SER A 88 -19.84 3.70 10.25
N ASP A 89 -20.07 2.40 10.02
CA ASP A 89 -21.35 1.74 10.30
C ASP A 89 -21.55 1.38 11.79
N ARG A 90 -20.74 1.95 12.69
CA ARG A 90 -20.72 1.60 14.11
C ARG A 90 -20.72 2.84 14.98
N ASP A 91 -21.16 2.66 16.23
CA ASP A 91 -20.97 3.65 17.28
C ASP A 91 -19.49 3.71 17.71
N PHE A 92 -18.69 4.36 16.86
CA PHE A 92 -17.27 4.56 17.06
C PHE A 92 -16.94 6.05 17.02
N SER A 93 -16.45 6.56 18.15
CA SER A 93 -15.85 7.89 18.25
C SER A 93 -14.34 7.77 18.03
N PRO A 94 -13.80 8.18 16.88
CA PRO A 94 -12.37 8.12 16.65
C PRO A 94 -11.64 9.14 17.54
N PRO A 95 -10.38 8.87 17.93
CA PRO A 95 -9.56 9.83 18.67
C PRO A 95 -9.38 11.13 17.86
N ARG A 96 -9.32 12.28 18.56
CA ARG A 96 -9.09 13.57 17.91
C ARG A 96 -7.63 13.72 17.46
N LEU A 97 -7.44 14.35 16.32
CA LEU A 97 -6.15 14.69 15.75
C LEU A 97 -6.29 15.96 14.91
N GLU A 98 -5.80 17.08 15.43
CA GLU A 98 -5.85 18.37 14.73
C GLU A 98 -4.59 18.51 13.88
N LEU A 99 -4.71 18.24 12.58
CA LEU A 99 -3.66 18.46 11.57
C LEU A 99 -4.28 18.56 10.17
N THR A 100 -3.48 18.92 9.18
CA THR A 100 -3.86 18.87 7.77
C THR A 100 -3.46 17.54 7.14
N ALA A 101 -4.34 16.91 6.37
CA ALA A 101 -4.06 15.70 5.62
C ALA A 101 -4.26 15.89 4.13
N LEU A 102 -3.23 15.59 3.34
CA LEU A 102 -3.35 15.38 1.91
C LEU A 102 -3.83 13.94 1.68
N TYR A 103 -5.12 13.76 1.37
CA TYR A 103 -5.73 12.45 1.16
C TYR A 103 -5.72 12.06 -0.32
N PHE A 104 -5.08 10.93 -0.61
CA PHE A 104 -5.11 10.29 -1.92
C PHE A 104 -6.01 9.05 -1.89
N GLY A 105 -7.19 9.17 -2.50
CA GLY A 105 -8.10 8.04 -2.71
C GLY A 105 -7.53 7.05 -3.72
N HIS A 106 -7.33 5.80 -3.30
CA HIS A 106 -6.85 4.73 -4.18
C HIS A 106 -7.78 4.56 -5.41
N CYS A 107 -7.25 4.24 -6.60
CA CYS A 107 -8.08 4.04 -7.81
C CYS A 107 -9.20 2.99 -7.60
N HIS A 108 -8.89 1.86 -6.97
CA HIS A 108 -9.88 0.88 -6.52
C HIS A 108 -10.90 1.37 -5.49
N HIS A 109 -10.57 2.32 -4.60
CA HIS A 109 -11.62 2.98 -3.80
C HIS A 109 -12.60 3.66 -4.74
N ARG A 110 -12.11 4.53 -5.63
CA ARG A 110 -12.99 5.29 -6.53
C ARG A 110 -13.82 4.43 -7.47
N SER A 111 -13.28 3.30 -7.93
CA SER A 111 -13.98 2.46 -8.90
C SER A 111 -14.94 1.43 -8.28
N VAL A 112 -14.70 0.97 -7.04
CA VAL A 112 -15.47 -0.15 -6.44
C VAL A 112 -16.15 0.20 -5.11
N MET A 113 -15.63 1.15 -4.32
CA MET A 113 -16.00 1.29 -2.90
C MET A 113 -16.49 2.70 -2.52
N GLY A 114 -15.99 3.74 -3.21
CA GLY A 114 -16.05 5.13 -2.76
C GLY A 114 -14.90 5.49 -1.81
N THR A 115 -14.67 6.79 -1.64
CA THR A 115 -13.63 7.35 -0.73
C THR A 115 -14.21 8.13 0.45
N HIS A 116 -15.52 8.38 0.44
CA HIS A 116 -16.20 9.16 1.47
C HIS A 116 -16.04 8.60 2.88
N PRO A 117 -16.13 7.27 3.12
CA PRO A 117 -15.95 6.74 4.47
C PRO A 117 -14.59 7.14 5.07
N ASP A 118 -13.52 7.11 4.28
CA ASP A 118 -12.17 7.47 4.72
C ASP A 118 -12.08 8.97 5.04
N THR A 119 -12.58 9.84 4.15
CA THR A 119 -12.48 11.29 4.35
C THR A 119 -13.43 11.79 5.45
N ASP A 120 -14.59 11.18 5.62
CA ASP A 120 -15.52 11.47 6.70
C ASP A 120 -14.96 11.01 8.05
N LEU A 121 -14.30 9.84 8.10
CA LEU A 121 -13.63 9.39 9.33
C LEU A 121 -12.50 10.34 9.73
N LEU A 122 -11.68 10.79 8.78
CA LEU A 122 -10.64 11.80 9.02
C LEU A 122 -11.24 13.12 9.52
N LYS A 123 -12.29 13.63 8.88
CA LYS A 123 -12.98 14.86 9.32
C LYS A 123 -13.56 14.70 10.73
N LYS A 124 -14.12 13.53 11.06
CA LYS A 124 -14.63 13.21 12.41
C LYS A 124 -13.52 13.26 13.47
N MET A 125 -12.29 12.90 13.10
CA MET A 125 -11.10 13.06 13.94
C MET A 125 -10.69 14.53 14.16
N GLY A 126 -11.20 15.48 13.37
CA GLY A 126 -10.73 16.88 13.41
C GLY A 126 -9.61 17.20 12.43
N VAL A 127 -9.31 16.28 11.51
CA VAL A 127 -8.32 16.49 10.46
C VAL A 127 -8.90 17.42 9.39
N ASP A 128 -8.13 18.42 8.97
CA ASP A 128 -8.43 19.21 7.77
C ASP A 128 -8.01 18.43 6.52
N VAL A 129 -8.98 17.91 5.78
CA VAL A 129 -8.73 16.96 4.68
C VAL A 129 -8.71 17.67 3.33
N GLN A 130 -7.55 17.63 2.68
CA GLN A 130 -7.33 18.06 1.30
C GLN A 130 -7.33 16.85 0.37
N GLU A 131 -8.43 16.67 -0.38
CA GLU A 131 -8.56 15.52 -1.29
C GLU A 131 -7.84 15.76 -2.62
N VAL A 132 -6.95 14.83 -2.98
CA VAL A 132 -6.21 14.89 -4.24
C VAL A 132 -7.10 14.45 -5.42
N GLN A 133 -7.29 15.36 -6.38
CA GLN A 133 -8.00 15.12 -7.65
C GLN A 133 -7.06 14.49 -8.71
N ALA A 134 -6.43 13.37 -8.37
CA ALA A 134 -5.57 12.59 -9.25
C ALA A 134 -6.25 11.27 -9.62
N THR A 135 -6.07 10.71 -10.81
CA THR A 135 -6.79 9.49 -11.23
C THR A 135 -6.14 8.19 -10.71
N CYS A 136 -4.81 8.09 -10.76
CA CYS A 136 -4.01 6.93 -10.32
C CYS A 136 -2.64 7.40 -9.80
N CYS A 137 -2.00 6.59 -8.95
CA CYS A 137 -0.63 6.85 -8.51
C CYS A 137 0.40 6.55 -9.62
N GLY A 138 0.09 5.63 -10.53
CA GLY A 138 0.96 5.23 -11.64
C GLY A 138 1.61 3.85 -11.48
N LEU A 139 1.84 3.36 -10.25
CA LEU A 139 2.58 2.11 -10.05
C LEU A 139 1.85 0.87 -10.58
N ALA A 140 0.54 0.77 -10.36
CA ALA A 140 -0.29 -0.36 -10.81
C ALA A 140 0.30 -1.75 -10.47
N GLY A 141 0.68 -1.97 -9.21
CA GLY A 141 1.21 -3.25 -8.75
C GLY A 141 2.61 -3.55 -9.31
N SER A 142 2.81 -4.74 -9.90
CA SER A 142 4.11 -5.13 -10.47
C SER A 142 4.46 -4.41 -11.77
N PHE A 143 3.46 -3.83 -12.47
CA PHE A 143 3.67 -3.10 -13.72
C PHE A 143 4.75 -2.03 -13.58
N GLY A 144 4.64 -1.19 -12.55
CA GLY A 144 5.58 -0.10 -12.28
C GLY A 144 6.94 -0.52 -11.74
N PHE A 145 7.21 -1.83 -11.59
CA PHE A 145 8.54 -2.35 -11.28
C PHE A 145 9.24 -2.98 -12.48
N GLU A 146 8.53 -3.19 -13.59
CA GLU A 146 9.09 -3.83 -14.78
C GLU A 146 10.00 -2.87 -15.55
N ALA A 147 11.26 -3.28 -15.72
CA ALA A 147 12.25 -2.49 -16.44
C ALA A 147 11.81 -2.16 -17.88
N GLY A 148 12.22 -0.97 -18.34
CA GLY A 148 11.89 -0.47 -19.67
C GLY A 148 10.61 0.37 -19.68
N GLU A 149 9.84 0.26 -20.75
CA GLU A 149 8.69 1.12 -21.04
C GLU A 149 7.64 1.14 -19.92
N ARG A 150 7.38 0.01 -19.25
CA ARG A 150 6.36 -0.05 -18.17
C ARG A 150 6.75 0.78 -16.95
N TYR A 151 8.02 0.73 -16.55
CA TYR A 151 8.56 1.60 -15.50
C TYR A 151 8.43 3.08 -15.90
N GLU A 152 8.81 3.42 -17.14
CA GLU A 152 8.72 4.79 -17.63
C GLU A 152 7.28 5.30 -17.64
N VAL A 153 6.31 4.50 -18.09
CA VAL A 153 4.88 4.83 -18.05
C VAL A 153 4.40 5.02 -16.61
N SER A 154 4.80 4.15 -15.68
CA SER A 154 4.46 4.28 -14.26
C SER A 154 4.98 5.60 -13.67
N VAL A 155 6.25 5.93 -13.90
CA VAL A 155 6.87 7.17 -13.43
C VAL A 155 6.17 8.38 -14.05
N ASN A 156 5.97 8.38 -15.38
CA ASN A 156 5.31 9.47 -16.09
C ASN A 156 3.88 9.70 -15.60
N ALA A 157 3.13 8.64 -15.29
CA ALA A 157 1.79 8.76 -14.71
C ALA A 157 1.84 9.41 -13.32
N GLY A 158 2.78 8.99 -12.46
CA GLY A 158 2.96 9.54 -11.11
C GLY A 158 3.46 10.99 -11.09
N GLU A 159 4.29 11.38 -12.07
CA GLU A 159 4.86 12.72 -12.25
C GLU A 159 3.99 13.68 -13.07
N SER A 160 2.93 13.18 -13.72
CA SER A 160 2.03 14.00 -14.53
C SER A 160 1.38 15.13 -13.72
N GLU A 161 0.85 16.15 -14.40
CA GLU A 161 0.11 17.24 -13.74
C GLU A 161 -1.07 16.76 -12.88
N HIS A 162 -1.67 15.61 -13.24
CA HIS A 162 -2.73 14.97 -12.46
C HIS A 162 -2.23 13.77 -11.64
N GLY A 163 -0.91 13.63 -11.53
CA GLY A 163 -0.23 12.59 -10.76
C GLY A 163 -0.13 12.94 -9.28
N ILE A 164 0.30 11.95 -8.50
CA ILE A 164 0.42 12.08 -7.04
C ILE A 164 1.67 12.85 -6.62
N ALA A 165 2.77 12.76 -7.38
CA ALA A 165 4.07 13.30 -6.96
C ALA A 165 4.08 14.84 -6.87
N PRO A 166 3.54 15.61 -7.84
CA PRO A 166 3.49 17.07 -7.73
C PRO A 166 2.71 17.53 -6.50
N ARG A 167 1.55 16.90 -6.23
CA ARG A 167 0.68 17.23 -5.10
C ARG A 167 1.36 17.02 -3.75
N VAL A 168 2.13 15.95 -3.64
CA VAL A 168 2.89 15.65 -2.43
C VAL A 168 4.06 16.62 -2.22
N ARG A 169 4.72 17.07 -3.31
CA ARG A 169 5.81 18.07 -3.22
C ARG A 169 5.30 19.48 -2.91
N GLU A 170 4.08 19.80 -3.32
CA GLU A 170 3.41 21.08 -3.05
C GLU A 170 2.87 21.17 -1.61
N ALA A 171 2.58 20.05 -0.97
CA ALA A 171 2.04 20.01 0.38
C ALA A 171 3.07 20.44 1.44
N ASP A 172 2.59 21.18 2.45
CA ASP A 172 3.41 21.62 3.57
C ASP A 172 4.02 20.44 4.33
N LEU A 173 5.16 20.68 4.99
CA LEU A 173 5.88 19.62 5.71
C LEU A 173 5.10 19.06 6.90
N ASP A 174 4.21 19.85 7.50
CA ASP A 174 3.33 19.44 8.60
C ASP A 174 2.02 18.78 8.12
N THR A 175 1.74 18.81 6.81
CA THR A 175 0.60 18.10 6.21
C THR A 175 0.93 16.61 6.07
N ILE A 176 0.14 15.73 6.68
CA ILE A 176 0.35 14.28 6.55
C ILE A 176 -0.15 13.78 5.19
N VAL A 177 0.60 12.87 4.54
CA VAL A 177 0.17 12.25 3.28
C VAL A 177 -0.54 10.94 3.57
N VAL A 178 -1.87 10.91 3.39
CA VAL A 178 -2.68 9.71 3.60
C VAL A 178 -2.95 9.03 2.26
N ALA A 179 -2.47 7.81 2.12
CA ALA A 179 -2.68 7.00 0.93
C ALA A 179 -2.82 5.53 1.34
N ASP A 180 -4.04 5.00 1.23
CA ASP A 180 -4.27 3.59 1.43
C ASP A 180 -3.77 2.81 0.21
N GLY A 181 -3.24 1.62 0.47
CA GLY A 181 -2.70 0.74 -0.54
C GLY A 181 -1.19 0.83 -0.76
N PHE A 182 -0.56 -0.34 -0.85
CA PHE A 182 0.88 -0.53 -0.96
C PHE A 182 1.48 0.17 -2.19
N SER A 183 0.78 0.09 -3.33
CA SER A 183 1.27 0.68 -4.58
C SER A 183 1.32 2.20 -4.52
N CYS A 184 0.32 2.84 -3.92
CA CYS A 184 0.29 4.30 -3.79
C CYS A 184 1.40 4.78 -2.85
N GLN A 185 1.56 4.13 -1.70
CA GLN A 185 2.63 4.47 -0.74
C GLN A 185 4.02 4.28 -1.34
N THR A 186 4.22 3.20 -2.09
CA THR A 186 5.51 2.92 -2.74
C THR A 186 5.82 3.94 -3.82
N GLN A 187 4.83 4.32 -4.63
CA GLN A 187 5.04 5.34 -5.66
C GLN A 187 5.42 6.69 -5.06
N ILE A 188 4.73 7.10 -3.97
CA ILE A 188 5.07 8.34 -3.25
C ILE A 188 6.53 8.29 -2.78
N GLU A 189 6.93 7.18 -2.17
CA GLU A 189 8.30 6.99 -1.64
C GLU A 189 9.36 6.90 -2.75
N GLN A 190 9.01 6.43 -3.95
CA GLN A 190 9.93 6.35 -5.09
C GLN A 190 10.10 7.69 -5.80
N LEU A 191 9.03 8.49 -5.89
CA LEU A 191 9.03 9.73 -6.66
C LEU A 191 9.30 10.97 -5.80
N THR A 192 9.14 10.91 -4.48
CA THR A 192 9.25 12.09 -3.60
C THR A 192 10.10 11.81 -2.37
N ASP A 193 10.45 12.87 -1.63
CA ASP A 193 11.12 12.77 -0.32
C ASP A 193 10.13 12.57 0.85
N ARG A 194 8.83 12.38 0.53
CA ARG A 194 7.74 12.17 1.49
C ARG A 194 7.31 10.71 1.48
N ARG A 195 6.45 10.32 2.43
CA ARG A 195 5.89 8.95 2.46
C ARG A 195 4.40 9.01 2.72
N GLY A 196 3.66 8.14 2.04
CA GLY A 196 2.25 7.90 2.34
C GLY A 196 2.08 6.99 3.56
N VAL A 197 1.07 7.27 4.37
CA VAL A 197 0.61 6.43 5.49
C VAL A 197 -0.81 5.93 5.26
N HIS A 198 -1.13 4.78 5.82
CA HIS A 198 -2.47 4.20 5.78
C HIS A 198 -3.37 4.87 6.84
N LEU A 199 -4.68 4.98 6.59
CA LEU A 199 -5.67 5.55 7.52
C LEU A 199 -5.59 4.94 8.94
N ALA A 200 -5.46 3.62 9.04
CA ALA A 200 -5.17 2.89 10.28
C ALA A 200 -3.97 3.46 11.08
N GLN A 201 -2.92 3.91 10.41
CA GLN A 201 -1.75 4.50 11.05
C GLN A 201 -2.06 5.90 11.57
N VAL A 202 -2.91 6.66 10.88
CA VAL A 202 -3.43 7.95 11.37
C VAL A 202 -4.27 7.76 12.63
N LEU A 203 -5.16 6.75 12.64
CA LEU A 203 -5.95 6.39 13.83
C LEU A 203 -5.06 5.97 15.02
N ALA A 204 -4.01 5.19 14.76
CA ALA A 204 -3.04 4.81 15.79
C ALA A 204 -2.27 6.03 16.31
N MET A 205 -1.78 6.90 15.42
CA MET A 205 -1.09 8.14 15.76
C MET A 205 -1.94 9.03 16.67
N ALA A 206 -3.21 9.23 16.32
CA ALA A 206 -4.16 9.96 17.15
C ALA A 206 -4.37 9.33 18.54
N SER A 207 -4.41 7.99 18.61
CA SER A 207 -4.53 7.25 19.87
C SER A 207 -3.30 7.39 20.78
N HIS A 208 -2.17 7.83 20.23
CA HIS A 208 -0.90 8.00 20.94
C HIS A 208 -0.51 9.48 21.14
N GLY A 209 -1.46 10.40 21.00
CA GLY A 209 -1.25 11.83 21.27
C GLY A 209 -0.77 12.66 20.08
N GLY A 210 -0.81 12.10 18.87
CA GLY A 210 -0.41 12.78 17.62
C GLY A 210 1.05 12.57 17.23
N PRO A 211 1.47 13.17 16.10
CA PRO A 211 2.86 13.09 15.64
C PRO A 211 3.79 13.94 16.52
N ALA A 212 4.99 13.42 16.78
CA ALA A 212 6.14 14.09 17.39
C ALA A 212 7.20 14.54 16.37
N LYS A 213 7.13 14.08 15.11
CA LYS A 213 8.08 14.43 14.04
C LYS A 213 7.42 15.19 12.91
N VAL A 214 8.25 15.93 12.18
CA VAL A 214 7.91 16.58 10.92
C VAL A 214 8.82 16.02 9.82
N PRO A 215 8.27 15.52 8.70
CA PRO A 215 6.86 15.27 8.45
C PRO A 215 6.17 14.25 9.39
N PRO A 216 4.85 14.36 9.65
CA PRO A 216 4.11 13.47 10.56
C PRO A 216 4.25 11.98 10.27
N GLU A 217 4.32 11.60 8.98
CA GLU A 217 4.54 10.21 8.56
C GLU A 217 5.83 9.59 9.11
N ASN A 218 6.76 10.37 9.63
CA ASN A 218 8.02 9.89 10.22
C ASN A 218 7.87 9.21 11.59
N ASP A 219 6.72 9.30 12.22
CA ASP A 219 6.43 8.58 13.47
C ASP A 219 5.87 7.18 13.26
N VAL A 220 5.43 6.88 12.04
CA VAL A 220 5.00 5.54 11.70
C VAL A 220 6.21 4.62 11.63
N GLN A 221 6.36 3.77 12.63
CA GLN A 221 7.34 2.68 12.60
C GLN A 221 6.91 1.64 11.58
N ARG A 222 7.81 1.28 10.67
CA ARG A 222 7.65 0.09 9.83
C ARG A 222 8.51 -1.00 10.45
N ASP A 223 7.86 -2.07 10.92
CA ASP A 223 8.54 -3.32 11.28
C ASP A 223 9.07 -3.96 10.00
N GLY A 224 10.18 -3.41 9.53
CA GLY A 224 10.92 -3.82 8.36
C GLY A 224 12.35 -3.46 8.68
N GLY A 225 13.04 -4.40 9.33
CA GLY A 225 14.37 -4.21 9.89
C GLY A 225 15.22 -3.35 8.98
N THR A 226 15.82 -2.32 9.55
CA THR A 226 16.87 -1.53 8.91
C THR A 226 17.89 -2.49 8.31
N ARG A 227 17.71 -2.87 7.04
CA ARG A 227 18.84 -3.15 6.16
C ARG A 227 19.47 -1.78 5.98
N ASP A 228 20.25 -1.46 7.01
CA ASP A 228 21.09 -0.29 7.13
C ASP A 228 21.72 -0.01 5.77
N ARG A 229 21.16 0.98 5.06
CA ARG A 229 21.63 1.38 3.71
C ARG A 229 23.11 1.78 3.77
N THR A 230 23.62 2.09 4.97
CA THR A 230 25.02 2.32 5.29
C THR A 230 25.89 1.07 5.12
N ARG A 231 25.44 -0.12 5.55
CA ARG A 231 26.19 -1.39 5.35
C ARG A 231 26.31 -1.78 3.88
N ALA A 232 25.27 -1.55 3.08
CA ALA A 232 25.32 -1.82 1.63
C ALA A 232 26.34 -0.92 0.91
N ARG A 233 26.44 0.37 1.29
CA ARG A 233 27.44 1.30 0.73
C ARG A 233 28.86 0.94 1.12
N ILE A 234 29.09 0.50 2.36
CA ILE A 234 30.43 0.06 2.84
C ILE A 234 30.88 -1.23 2.12
N ALA A 235 29.98 -2.20 1.93
CA ALA A 235 30.30 -3.44 1.24
C ALA A 235 30.68 -3.24 -0.24
N ILE A 236 29.99 -2.32 -0.94
CA ILE A 236 30.29 -1.99 -2.34
C ILE A 236 31.64 -1.25 -2.45
N GLY A 237 31.92 -0.31 -1.55
CA GLY A 237 33.21 0.40 -1.50
C GLY A 237 34.40 -0.55 -1.26
N ALA A 238 34.26 -1.51 -0.36
CA ALA A 238 35.29 -2.50 -0.06
C ALA A 238 35.54 -3.46 -1.24
N ALA A 239 34.48 -3.88 -1.94
CA ALA A 239 34.60 -4.76 -3.11
C ALA A 239 35.31 -4.07 -4.29
N LEU A 240 34.99 -2.80 -4.55
CA LEU A 240 35.64 -2.02 -5.62
C LEU A 240 37.11 -1.74 -5.32
N ALA A 241 37.46 -1.44 -4.06
CA ALA A 241 38.85 -1.28 -3.65
C ALA A 241 39.64 -2.60 -3.79
N GLY A 242 39.06 -3.73 -3.40
CA GLY A 242 39.67 -5.05 -3.54
C GLY A 242 39.94 -5.44 -5.01
N ALA A 243 38.99 -5.18 -5.90
CA ALA A 243 39.13 -5.46 -7.33
C ALA A 243 40.23 -4.60 -7.99
N ALA A 244 40.33 -3.31 -7.64
CA ALA A 244 41.36 -2.42 -8.14
C ALA A 244 42.78 -2.86 -7.72
N VAL A 245 42.95 -3.30 -6.47
CA VAL A 245 44.24 -3.81 -5.96
C VAL A 245 44.62 -5.12 -6.65
N ALA A 246 43.67 -6.03 -6.87
CA ALA A 246 43.91 -7.30 -7.56
C ALA A 246 44.32 -7.09 -9.03
N ALA A 247 43.62 -6.21 -9.74
CA ALA A 247 43.94 -5.85 -11.13
C ALA A 247 45.33 -5.20 -11.25
N GLY A 248 45.67 -4.29 -10.33
CA GLY A 248 46.99 -3.65 -10.27
C GLY A 248 48.13 -4.65 -10.02
N ARG A 249 47.92 -5.65 -9.16
CA ARG A 249 48.91 -6.71 -8.89
C ARG A 249 49.08 -7.65 -10.09
N ALA A 250 47.98 -8.02 -10.77
CA ALA A 250 48.02 -8.87 -11.95
C ALA A 250 48.75 -8.18 -13.12
N ALA A 251 48.49 -6.88 -13.34
CA ALA A 251 49.16 -6.09 -14.37
C ALA A 251 50.67 -5.94 -14.13
N ARG A 252 51.09 -5.75 -12.86
CA ARG A 252 52.53 -5.71 -12.49
C ARG A 252 53.22 -7.06 -12.71
N LYS A 253 52.57 -8.17 -12.36
CA LYS A 253 53.14 -9.52 -12.54
C LYS A 253 53.34 -9.88 -14.02
N LYS A 254 52.43 -9.44 -14.89
CA LYS A 254 52.51 -9.67 -16.36
C LYS A 254 53.58 -8.82 -17.05
N ARG A 255 54.00 -7.71 -16.43
CA ARG A 255 55.03 -6.80 -16.95
C ARG A 255 56.45 -7.19 -16.53
N ALA A 256 56.60 -7.97 -15.45
CA ALA A 256 57.87 -8.51 -14.98
C ALA A 256 58.25 -9.86 -15.62
N SER A 257 57.38 -10.45 -16.44
CA SER A 257 57.58 -11.73 -17.13
C SER A 257 57.78 -11.56 -18.66
N ARG A 258 58.14 -10.35 -19.10
CA ARG A 258 58.59 -10.02 -20.46
C ARG A 258 59.96 -9.38 -20.34
#